data_AF-A0A6C0P9F6-F1
#
_entry.id   AF-A0A6C0P9F6-F1
#
_cell.length_a   1.000
_cell.length_b   1.000
_cell.length_c   1.000
_cell.angle_alpha   90.00
_cell.angle_beta   90.00
_cell.angle_gamma   90.00
#
_symmetry.space_group_name_H-M   'P 1'
#
loop_
_entity.id
_entity.type
_entity.pdbx_description
1 polymer ?
#
loop_
_entity_poly.entity_id
_entity_poly.type
_entity_poly.pdbx_seq_one_letter_code
_entity_poly.pdbx_strand_id
1 'polypeptide(L)'
;MLVLISSVVLSACGSSTKEDNAGAANAGAGAADASSKPVSIGFFAPQGKAPLEDNDYTKYIEQKFNVNIKWDLAPTDALVDRRQLLLASGDYPEVFLEGKFTNSDLMTYGKQGVLVPLNDLIDKYAPNLKALMDKTPYLKEAMTAPDGNIYGIPRYNECYHCTFSQKYWMNKEWLDKVGLGVPTTTDELYNVLKAFKTKDPNGNGKADEIPMTGAPNKYVWNGNIDSFLMNAFIYNDNDKYLTVTDGKVDFAANKPEWKEGLAYMHKLYSEGLIDKASFTQNDQAVSQLGNREGDEIVGSITTALLSYLVNTYDDKITRNQHWVIVPPLKGPEGVQLAGMSQGFGEFAMAITNKASEAQQIAAIKIADYAFTEEGALFSEYGVKEGIGWKKANADEKNIDGKPAKYSFDNLTPLDPNVVRNDSWSLLGPKDLSKNFRDLFATAQNPLTAAGYEKRLADATSAYAPYAPKETYPSSAFVRPEDTDTMAQLATSIKDYVQSNMSQFIIGDKNLDKDWDAYVKGFDGLNLSQYIQIYQSAIEKK
;
A
#
# COMPACT_ATOMS: atom_id res chain seq x y z
N MET A 1 28.47 44.32 -20.39
CA MET A 1 28.63 45.13 -21.61
C MET A 1 27.30 45.08 -22.35
N LEU A 2 26.49 46.13 -22.21
CA LEU A 2 25.30 46.39 -23.03
C LEU A 2 25.69 46.44 -24.52
N VAL A 3 24.83 45.96 -25.41
CA VAL A 3 24.34 46.59 -26.68
C VAL A 3 23.28 45.63 -27.25
N LEU A 4 21.97 45.91 -27.16
CA LEU A 4 21.12 46.72 -28.07
C LEU A 4 20.81 46.07 -29.46
N ILE A 5 19.60 45.52 -29.54
CA ILE A 5 18.56 45.59 -30.60
C ILE A 5 18.96 46.21 -31.96
N SER A 6 18.67 45.49 -33.05
CA SER A 6 17.97 46.05 -34.23
C SER A 6 17.40 44.97 -35.15
N SER A 7 16.10 45.05 -35.33
CA SER A 7 15.25 44.32 -36.27
C SER A 7 15.28 44.97 -37.66
N VAL A 8 15.32 44.16 -38.72
CA VAL A 8 14.89 44.57 -40.06
C VAL A 8 13.99 43.49 -40.65
N VAL A 9 12.73 43.87 -40.84
CA VAL A 9 11.72 43.16 -41.62
C VAL A 9 11.87 43.59 -43.07
N LEU A 10 11.95 42.64 -44.00
CA LEU A 10 11.66 42.90 -45.42
C LEU A 10 10.60 41.92 -45.90
N SER A 11 9.43 42.48 -46.13
CA SER A 11 8.31 41.91 -46.87
C SER A 11 8.59 42.03 -48.37
N ALA A 12 8.37 40.97 -49.13
CA ALA A 12 8.30 41.00 -50.58
C ALA A 12 7.04 40.26 -51.04
N CYS A 13 6.07 41.02 -51.53
CA CYS A 13 4.92 40.54 -52.30
C CYS A 13 5.29 40.42 -53.78
N GLY A 14 4.72 39.42 -54.46
CA GLY A 14 4.64 39.30 -55.93
C GLY A 14 3.96 37.97 -56.25
N SER A 15 2.63 37.92 -56.33
CA SER A 15 1.77 38.22 -57.49
C SER A 15 1.20 36.94 -58.10
N SER A 16 -0.03 36.63 -57.69
CA SER A 16 -1.19 36.18 -58.50
C SER A 16 -0.97 35.31 -59.74
N THR A 17 -1.47 34.07 -59.65
CA THR A 17 -2.33 33.50 -60.70
C THR A 17 -3.34 32.56 -60.06
N LYS A 18 -4.61 32.77 -60.39
CA LYS A 18 -5.78 32.02 -59.95
C LYS A 18 -6.34 31.35 -61.19
N GLU A 19 -6.43 30.03 -61.19
CA GLU A 19 -7.27 29.27 -62.11
C GLU A 19 -7.92 28.13 -61.33
N ASP A 20 -9.25 28.22 -61.22
CA ASP A 20 -10.14 27.17 -60.74
C ASP A 20 -10.44 26.20 -61.90
N ASN A 21 -10.38 24.88 -61.65
CA ASN A 21 -11.53 24.02 -61.96
C ASN A 21 -11.43 22.61 -61.35
N ALA A 22 -12.43 22.34 -60.50
CA ALA A 22 -13.29 21.15 -60.44
C ALA A 22 -12.67 19.74 -60.35
N GLY A 23 -12.75 19.17 -59.14
CA GLY A 23 -13.68 18.05 -58.88
C GLY A 23 -13.14 16.62 -59.02
N ALA A 24 -12.79 16.02 -57.89
CA ALA A 24 -13.01 14.58 -57.65
C ALA A 24 -13.21 14.34 -56.15
N ALA A 25 -14.39 13.83 -55.82
CA ALA A 25 -14.80 13.45 -54.47
C ALA A 25 -13.90 12.35 -53.89
N ASN A 26 -13.54 12.47 -52.62
CA ASN A 26 -13.26 11.29 -51.81
C ASN A 26 -13.64 11.47 -50.34
N ALA A 27 -14.04 10.34 -49.77
CA ALA A 27 -14.89 10.15 -48.63
C ALA A 27 -14.34 10.62 -47.26
N GLY A 28 -15.29 10.85 -46.34
CA GLY A 28 -15.10 11.30 -44.97
C GLY A 28 -14.01 10.60 -44.17
N ALA A 29 -13.09 11.41 -43.67
CA ALA A 29 -12.43 11.21 -42.40
C ALA A 29 -12.70 12.49 -41.60
N GLY A 30 -13.34 12.37 -40.44
CA GLY A 30 -13.59 13.49 -39.53
C GLY A 30 -12.26 14.11 -39.13
N ALA A 31 -11.97 15.28 -39.71
CA ALA A 31 -10.90 16.13 -39.22
C ALA A 31 -11.24 16.54 -37.78
N ALA A 32 -10.45 16.05 -36.84
CA ALA A 32 -10.42 16.59 -35.49
C ALA A 32 -10.15 18.09 -35.59
N ASP A 33 -10.99 18.87 -34.93
CA ASP A 33 -10.95 20.32 -34.88
C ASP A 33 -9.64 20.79 -34.23
N ALA A 34 -8.63 21.01 -35.05
CA ALA A 34 -7.34 21.54 -34.64
C ALA A 34 -7.42 23.06 -34.50
N SER A 35 -8.13 23.57 -33.47
CA SER A 35 -8.12 25.02 -33.19
C SER A 35 -8.41 25.47 -31.74
N SER A 36 -8.43 24.60 -30.73
CA SER A 36 -8.52 25.05 -29.33
C SER A 36 -7.13 25.11 -28.68
N LYS A 37 -6.78 26.26 -28.06
CA LYS A 37 -5.55 26.39 -27.27
C LYS A 37 -5.58 25.38 -26.11
N PRO A 38 -4.44 24.76 -25.75
CA PRO A 38 -4.40 23.83 -24.63
C PRO A 38 -4.89 24.47 -23.33
N VAL A 39 -5.66 23.72 -22.53
CA VAL A 39 -6.09 24.17 -21.20
C VAL A 39 -4.87 24.12 -20.26
N SER A 40 -4.42 25.26 -19.77
CA SER A 40 -3.36 25.32 -18.75
C SER A 40 -3.94 24.97 -17.39
N ILE A 41 -3.29 24.05 -16.65
CA ILE A 41 -3.80 23.55 -15.37
C ILE A 41 -2.64 23.25 -14.41
N GLY A 42 -2.73 23.74 -13.17
CA GLY A 42 -1.75 23.52 -12.11
C GLY A 42 -1.98 22.22 -11.34
N PHE A 43 -0.90 21.50 -11.08
CA PHE A 43 -0.86 20.24 -10.36
C PHE A 43 0.17 20.34 -9.23
N PHE A 44 -0.27 20.21 -7.97
CA PHE A 44 0.63 19.92 -6.86
C PHE A 44 0.90 18.43 -6.78
N ALA A 45 2.17 18.03 -6.67
CA ALA A 45 2.56 16.63 -6.58
C ALA A 45 3.86 16.42 -5.78
N PRO A 46 4.12 15.20 -5.28
CA PRO A 46 5.44 14.86 -4.76
C PRO A 46 6.51 14.96 -5.86
N GLN A 47 7.67 15.46 -5.46
CA GLN A 47 8.84 15.51 -6.34
C GLN A 47 9.29 14.08 -6.66
N GLY A 48 9.27 13.73 -7.95
CA GLY A 48 9.81 12.46 -8.45
C GLY A 48 11.33 12.43 -8.46
N LYS A 49 11.90 11.25 -8.71
CA LYS A 49 13.35 11.08 -8.94
C LYS A 49 13.81 11.68 -10.27
N ALA A 50 12.87 11.96 -11.19
CA ALA A 50 13.11 12.61 -12.46
C ALA A 50 12.06 13.74 -12.67
N PRO A 51 12.35 14.76 -13.51
CA PRO A 51 11.44 15.88 -13.75
C PRO A 51 10.12 15.43 -14.40
N LEU A 52 8.98 15.81 -13.81
CA LEU A 52 7.65 15.43 -14.31
C LEU A 52 7.26 16.19 -15.58
N GLU A 53 7.86 17.36 -15.84
CA GLU A 53 7.70 18.14 -17.07
C GLU A 53 8.22 17.39 -18.29
N ASP A 54 9.30 16.64 -18.12
CA ASP A 54 9.96 15.91 -19.21
C ASP A 54 9.48 14.47 -19.37
N ASN A 55 8.62 14.01 -18.46
CA ASN A 55 8.14 12.64 -18.40
C ASN A 55 7.31 12.25 -19.63
N ASP A 56 7.57 11.07 -20.20
CA ASP A 56 6.88 10.62 -21.43
C ASP A 56 5.37 10.47 -21.23
N TYR A 57 4.93 10.00 -20.06
CA TYR A 57 3.51 9.88 -19.74
C TYR A 57 2.86 11.25 -19.52
N THR A 58 3.54 12.21 -18.88
CA THR A 58 3.06 13.61 -18.81
C THR A 58 2.82 14.17 -20.22
N LYS A 59 3.82 14.07 -21.11
CA LYS A 59 3.71 14.54 -22.50
C LYS A 59 2.58 13.86 -23.26
N TYR A 60 2.37 12.56 -23.04
CA TYR A 60 1.25 11.82 -23.61
C TYR A 60 -0.11 12.33 -23.11
N ILE A 61 -0.25 12.59 -21.81
CA ILE A 61 -1.48 13.15 -21.23
C ILE A 61 -1.76 14.56 -21.75
N GLU A 62 -0.74 15.42 -21.82
CA GLU A 62 -0.86 16.77 -22.39
C GLU A 62 -1.40 16.74 -23.83
N GLN A 63 -0.85 15.85 -24.66
CA GLN A 63 -1.30 15.68 -26.04
C GLN A 63 -2.71 15.08 -26.13
N LYS A 64 -2.99 14.01 -25.37
CA LYS A 64 -4.27 13.27 -25.44
C LYS A 64 -5.45 14.14 -25.03
N PHE A 65 -5.27 14.99 -24.01
CA PHE A 65 -6.33 15.82 -23.45
C PHE A 65 -6.26 17.28 -23.87
N ASN A 66 -5.29 17.66 -24.71
CA ASN A 66 -5.02 19.04 -25.10
C ASN A 66 -4.89 19.97 -23.87
N VAL A 67 -4.02 19.59 -22.94
CA VAL A 67 -3.73 20.33 -21.70
C VAL A 67 -2.25 20.70 -21.61
N ASN A 68 -1.93 21.70 -20.78
CA ASN A 68 -0.57 22.03 -20.39
C ASN A 68 -0.49 21.98 -18.85
N ILE A 69 0.26 21.02 -18.32
CA ILE A 69 0.35 20.77 -16.88
C ILE A 69 1.48 21.63 -16.30
N LYS A 70 1.13 22.43 -15.29
CA LYS A 70 2.09 23.20 -14.49
C LYS A 70 2.31 22.52 -13.15
N TRP A 71 3.51 21.97 -12.95
CA TRP A 71 3.84 21.24 -11.73
C TRP A 71 4.29 22.18 -10.60
N ASP A 72 3.70 22.00 -9.42
CA ASP A 72 4.20 22.49 -8.15
C ASP A 72 4.64 21.28 -7.32
N LEU A 73 5.96 21.12 -7.14
CA LEU A 73 6.56 19.91 -6.59
C LEU A 73 7.07 20.16 -5.17
N ALA A 74 6.80 19.21 -4.27
CA ALA A 74 7.33 19.20 -2.92
C ALA A 74 8.04 17.89 -2.58
N PRO A 75 9.13 17.92 -1.77
CA PRO A 75 9.72 16.71 -1.22
C PRO A 75 8.68 15.86 -0.48
N THR A 76 8.77 14.52 -0.60
CA THR A 76 7.78 13.58 -0.06
C THR A 76 7.59 13.69 1.46
N ASP A 77 8.65 14.03 2.19
CA ASP A 77 8.67 14.25 3.64
C ASP A 77 8.05 15.60 4.04
N ALA A 78 8.11 16.61 3.18
CA ALA A 78 7.50 17.93 3.39
C ALA A 78 6.12 18.10 2.72
N LEU A 79 5.61 17.05 2.05
CA LEU A 79 4.43 17.12 1.18
C LEU A 79 3.16 17.58 1.92
N VAL A 80 2.94 17.04 3.12
CA VAL A 80 1.76 17.36 3.94
C VAL A 80 1.82 18.79 4.46
N ASP A 81 2.97 19.23 4.96
CA ASP A 81 3.18 20.60 5.44
C ASP A 81 3.03 21.63 4.31
N ARG A 82 3.57 21.31 3.12
CA ARG A 82 3.42 22.12 1.90
C ARG A 82 1.96 22.24 1.49
N ARG A 83 1.22 21.13 1.45
CA ARG A 83 -0.22 21.15 1.18
C ARG A 83 -0.96 22.04 2.17
N GLN A 84 -0.71 21.90 3.47
CA GLN A 84 -1.37 22.69 4.51
C GLN A 84 -1.08 24.19 4.35
N LEU A 85 0.15 24.57 4.02
CA LEU A 85 0.52 25.96 3.76
C LEU A 85 -0.20 26.54 2.53
N LEU A 86 -0.27 25.77 1.43
CA LEU A 86 -1.00 26.17 0.22
C LEU A 86 -2.49 26.39 0.54
N LEU A 87 -3.12 25.43 1.22
CA LEU A 87 -4.53 25.50 1.60
C LEU A 87 -4.82 26.68 2.56
N ALA A 88 -3.94 26.93 3.53
CA ALA A 88 -4.10 28.03 4.49
C ALA A 88 -3.88 29.42 3.87
N SER A 89 -2.96 29.54 2.91
CA SER A 89 -2.68 30.80 2.22
C SER A 89 -3.73 31.17 1.16
N GLY A 90 -4.48 30.19 0.66
CA GLY A 90 -5.40 30.38 -0.46
C GLY A 90 -4.74 30.36 -1.84
N ASP A 91 -3.42 30.11 -1.90
CA ASP A 91 -2.59 30.05 -3.11
C ASP A 91 -2.31 28.60 -3.53
N TYR A 92 -3.37 27.78 -3.54
CA TYR A 92 -3.32 26.38 -3.95
C TYR A 92 -3.64 26.20 -5.44
N PRO A 93 -3.12 25.14 -6.10
CA PRO A 93 -3.38 24.89 -7.52
C PRO A 93 -4.77 24.33 -7.77
N GLU A 94 -5.11 24.13 -9.05
CA GLU A 94 -6.36 23.53 -9.49
C GLU A 94 -6.49 22.04 -9.10
N VAL A 95 -5.38 21.29 -9.11
CA VAL A 95 -5.37 19.86 -8.81
C VAL A 95 -4.29 19.53 -7.77
N PHE A 96 -4.67 18.75 -6.76
CA PHE A 96 -3.72 18.04 -5.91
C PHE A 96 -3.63 16.60 -6.40
N LEU A 97 -2.45 16.17 -6.83
CA LEU A 97 -2.14 14.80 -7.24
C LEU A 97 -1.20 14.17 -6.20
N GLU A 98 -1.65 13.13 -5.52
CA GLU A 98 -0.99 12.57 -4.32
C GLU A 98 -0.82 13.58 -3.18
N GLY A 99 -1.84 14.42 -2.95
CA GLY A 99 -1.84 15.36 -1.82
C GLY A 99 -1.92 14.71 -0.43
N LYS A 100 -1.96 13.38 -0.32
CA LYS A 100 -2.13 12.63 0.95
C LYS A 100 -3.33 13.08 1.78
N PHE A 101 -4.45 13.40 1.12
CA PHE A 101 -5.68 13.77 1.83
C PHE A 101 -6.21 12.57 2.62
N THR A 102 -6.44 12.77 3.91
CA THR A 102 -7.21 11.83 4.73
C THR A 102 -8.71 12.01 4.48
N ASN A 103 -9.52 11.04 4.91
CA ASN A 103 -10.98 11.17 4.94
C ASN A 103 -11.45 12.46 5.65
N SER A 104 -10.78 12.83 6.75
CA SER A 104 -11.11 14.05 7.50
C SER A 104 -10.71 15.32 6.76
N ASP A 105 -9.54 15.33 6.10
CA ASP A 105 -9.14 16.46 5.25
C ASP A 105 -10.17 16.68 4.14
N LEU A 106 -10.56 15.62 3.42
CA LEU A 106 -11.53 15.70 2.33
C LEU A 106 -12.86 16.28 2.78
N MET A 107 -13.38 15.80 3.91
CA MET A 107 -14.64 16.31 4.48
C MET A 107 -14.51 17.77 4.94
N THR A 108 -13.39 18.13 5.57
CA THR A 108 -13.16 19.49 6.07
C THR A 108 -13.08 20.49 4.93
N TYR A 109 -12.21 20.23 3.95
CA TYR A 109 -12.00 21.14 2.82
C TYR A 109 -13.17 21.09 1.81
N GLY A 110 -13.90 19.98 1.75
CA GLY A 110 -15.16 19.88 1.02
C GLY A 110 -16.25 20.79 1.61
N LYS A 111 -16.47 20.73 2.94
CA LYS A 111 -17.42 21.61 3.63
C LYS A 111 -17.06 23.10 3.55
N GLN A 112 -15.76 23.42 3.52
CA GLN A 112 -15.27 24.79 3.32
C GLN A 112 -15.41 25.28 1.87
N GLY A 113 -15.81 24.41 0.94
CA GLY A 113 -15.93 24.73 -0.49
C GLY A 113 -14.58 24.91 -1.19
N VAL A 114 -13.49 24.42 -0.58
CA VAL A 114 -12.14 24.43 -1.18
C VAL A 114 -12.02 23.28 -2.19
N LEU A 115 -12.54 22.10 -1.86
CA LEU A 115 -12.60 20.96 -2.77
C LEU A 115 -13.95 20.92 -3.50
N VAL A 116 -13.91 20.64 -4.80
CA VAL A 116 -15.10 20.52 -5.65
C VAL A 116 -15.80 19.18 -5.39
N PRO A 117 -17.13 19.15 -5.17
CA PRO A 117 -17.90 17.92 -5.21
C PRO A 117 -17.82 17.27 -6.59
N LEU A 118 -17.35 16.03 -6.65
CA LEU A 118 -17.01 15.34 -7.90
C LEU A 118 -18.19 14.55 -8.49
N ASN A 119 -19.32 14.41 -7.77
CA ASN A 119 -20.45 13.55 -8.15
C ASN A 119 -20.91 13.80 -9.60
N ASP A 120 -21.23 15.06 -9.94
CA ASP A 120 -21.68 15.47 -11.27
C ASP A 120 -20.61 15.28 -12.35
N LEU A 121 -19.34 15.54 -12.01
CA LEU A 121 -18.21 15.37 -12.92
C LEU A 121 -18.00 13.88 -13.23
N ILE A 122 -18.09 13.02 -12.22
CA ILE A 122 -17.99 11.57 -12.37
C ILE A 122 -19.13 11.06 -13.25
N ASP A 123 -20.36 11.47 -12.94
CA ASP A 123 -21.55 11.02 -13.66
C ASP A 123 -21.55 11.38 -15.15
N LYS A 124 -21.03 12.56 -15.50
CA LYS A 124 -21.02 13.07 -16.88
C LYS A 124 -19.76 12.70 -17.67
N TYR A 125 -18.61 12.62 -17.00
CA TYR A 125 -17.30 12.60 -17.67
C TYR A 125 -16.37 11.48 -17.23
N ALA A 126 -16.71 10.69 -16.20
CA ALA A 126 -15.88 9.58 -15.72
C ALA A 126 -16.58 8.20 -15.82
N PRO A 127 -16.90 7.71 -17.02
CA PRO A 127 -17.63 6.46 -17.18
C PRO A 127 -16.88 5.22 -16.66
N ASN A 128 -15.54 5.20 -16.68
CA ASN A 128 -14.76 4.05 -16.22
C ASN A 128 -14.71 4.00 -14.69
N LEU A 129 -14.44 5.14 -14.05
CA LEU A 129 -14.51 5.25 -12.59
C LEU A 129 -15.92 4.94 -12.07
N LYS A 130 -16.95 5.47 -12.73
CA LYS A 130 -18.35 5.18 -12.40
C LYS A 130 -18.66 3.67 -12.51
N ALA A 131 -18.25 3.03 -13.60
CA ALA A 131 -18.45 1.60 -13.80
C ALA A 131 -17.72 0.77 -12.73
N LEU A 132 -16.54 1.19 -12.27
CA LEU A 132 -15.83 0.55 -11.16
C LEU A 132 -16.59 0.72 -9.84
N MET A 133 -17.05 1.92 -9.52
CA MET A 133 -17.85 2.18 -8.31
C MET A 133 -19.16 1.39 -8.27
N ASP A 134 -19.83 1.22 -9.42
CA ASP A 134 -21.06 0.45 -9.50
C ASP A 134 -20.82 -1.06 -9.32
N LYS A 135 -19.65 -1.57 -9.73
CA LYS A 135 -19.25 -2.97 -9.54
C LYS A 135 -18.67 -3.25 -8.15
N THR A 136 -18.15 -2.23 -7.48
CA THR A 136 -17.47 -2.33 -6.18
C THR A 136 -18.18 -1.44 -5.15
N PRO A 137 -19.30 -1.89 -4.55
CA PRO A 137 -20.07 -1.08 -3.60
C PRO A 137 -19.26 -0.53 -2.42
N TYR A 138 -18.30 -1.30 -1.91
CA TYR A 138 -17.39 -0.85 -0.84
C TYR A 138 -16.54 0.35 -1.28
N LEU A 139 -16.07 0.40 -2.53
CA LEU A 139 -15.31 1.55 -3.06
C LEU A 139 -16.19 2.80 -3.10
N LYS A 140 -17.44 2.66 -3.56
CA LYS A 140 -18.39 3.77 -3.59
C LYS A 140 -18.66 4.31 -2.19
N GLU A 141 -18.90 3.42 -1.23
CA GLU A 141 -19.09 3.79 0.18
C GLU A 141 -17.86 4.51 0.74
N ALA A 142 -16.68 3.97 0.49
CA ALA A 142 -15.40 4.53 0.90
C ALA A 142 -15.11 5.93 0.35
N MET A 143 -15.52 6.21 -0.89
CA MET A 143 -15.30 7.51 -1.53
C MET A 143 -16.32 8.57 -1.12
N THR A 144 -17.48 8.17 -0.58
CA THR A 144 -18.60 9.07 -0.32
C THR A 144 -18.55 9.57 1.12
N ALA A 145 -18.35 10.87 1.27
CA ALA A 145 -18.39 11.52 2.58
C ALA A 145 -19.81 11.50 3.18
N PRO A 146 -19.97 11.72 4.49
CA PRO A 146 -21.29 11.67 5.15
C PRO A 146 -22.33 12.67 4.63
N ASP A 147 -21.91 13.73 3.91
CA ASP A 147 -22.81 14.68 3.26
C ASP A 147 -23.30 14.22 1.87
N GLY A 148 -22.90 13.02 1.43
CA GLY A 148 -23.24 12.42 0.14
C GLY A 148 -22.30 12.80 -1.01
N ASN A 149 -21.28 13.64 -0.76
CA ASN A 149 -20.37 14.10 -1.79
C ASN A 149 -19.09 13.28 -1.86
N ILE A 150 -18.48 13.26 -3.04
CA ILE A 150 -17.15 12.70 -3.29
C ILE A 150 -16.20 13.87 -3.51
N TYR A 151 -15.16 14.00 -2.69
CA TYR A 151 -14.19 15.11 -2.78
C TYR A 151 -12.80 14.68 -3.26
N GLY A 152 -12.57 13.36 -3.39
CA GLY A 152 -11.30 12.81 -3.83
C GLY A 152 -11.49 11.53 -4.62
N ILE A 153 -10.51 11.24 -5.49
CA ILE A 153 -10.44 10.03 -6.30
C ILE A 153 -9.29 9.17 -5.77
N PRO A 154 -9.54 7.90 -5.38
CA PRO A 154 -8.51 7.04 -4.84
C PRO A 154 -7.65 6.42 -5.94
N ARG A 155 -6.49 5.91 -5.54
CA ARG A 155 -5.83 4.84 -6.29
C ARG A 155 -6.49 3.51 -5.93
N TYR A 156 -7.22 2.89 -6.85
CA TYR A 156 -7.84 1.60 -6.59
C TYR A 156 -6.79 0.50 -6.71
N ASN A 157 -6.22 0.08 -5.59
CA ASN A 157 -5.10 -0.85 -5.57
C ASN A 157 -5.42 -2.12 -4.78
N GLU A 158 -5.77 -3.19 -5.50
CA GLU A 158 -6.03 -4.49 -4.89
C GLU A 158 -4.75 -5.34 -4.91
N CYS A 159 -3.91 -5.10 -3.91
CA CYS A 159 -2.75 -5.94 -3.62
C CYS A 159 -3.18 -7.13 -2.74
N TYR A 160 -3.42 -8.30 -3.34
CA TYR A 160 -3.90 -9.48 -2.61
C TYR A 160 -2.95 -9.85 -1.46
N HIS A 161 -1.63 -9.81 -1.67
CA HIS A 161 -0.70 -10.14 -0.62
C HIS A 161 -0.66 -9.14 0.54
N CYS A 162 -1.05 -7.89 0.28
CA CYS A 162 -1.14 -6.84 1.30
C CYS A 162 -2.31 -7.08 2.26
N THR A 163 -3.38 -7.76 1.81
CA THR A 163 -4.60 -8.02 2.60
C THR A 163 -4.32 -8.84 3.85
N PHE A 164 -3.41 -9.82 3.76
CA PHE A 164 -2.94 -10.64 4.87
C PHE A 164 -1.41 -10.57 4.95
N SER A 165 -0.93 -9.37 5.22
CA SER A 165 0.51 -9.05 5.21
C SER A 165 1.23 -9.44 6.51
N GLN A 166 0.53 -9.73 7.61
CA GLN A 166 1.19 -10.25 8.81
C GLN A 166 1.48 -11.75 8.63
N LYS A 167 2.70 -12.08 8.18
CA LYS A 167 3.10 -13.45 7.86
C LYS A 167 4.18 -13.96 8.81
N TYR A 168 4.30 -15.28 8.88
CA TYR A 168 5.33 -15.98 9.63
C TYR A 168 5.97 -17.07 8.78
N TRP A 169 7.28 -16.98 8.60
CA TRP A 169 8.06 -17.86 7.75
C TRP A 169 8.99 -18.71 8.60
N MET A 170 9.23 -19.94 8.16
CA MET A 170 10.03 -20.92 8.90
C MET A 170 10.95 -21.70 7.97
N ASN A 171 12.15 -22.02 8.46
CA ASN A 171 13.12 -22.85 7.76
C ASN A 171 12.63 -24.30 7.75
N LYS A 172 12.17 -24.76 6.58
CA LYS A 172 11.68 -26.11 6.34
C LYS A 172 12.79 -27.16 6.39
N GLU A 173 14.00 -26.84 5.94
CA GLU A 173 15.10 -27.81 6.04
C GLU A 173 15.43 -28.12 7.50
N TRP A 174 15.36 -27.11 8.37
CA TRP A 174 15.51 -27.31 9.81
C TRP A 174 14.41 -28.19 10.38
N LEU A 175 13.14 -27.95 10.00
CA LEU A 175 12.01 -28.81 10.39
C LEU A 175 12.27 -30.27 10.02
N ASP A 176 12.71 -30.52 8.78
CA ASP A 176 12.99 -31.86 8.28
C ASP A 176 14.16 -32.53 9.04
N LYS A 177 15.23 -31.78 9.37
CA LYS A 177 16.37 -32.28 10.15
C LYS A 177 16.01 -32.64 11.60
N VAL A 178 15.13 -31.87 12.25
CA VAL A 178 14.69 -32.15 13.62
C VAL A 178 13.50 -33.11 13.69
N GLY A 179 12.97 -33.53 12.53
CA GLY A 179 11.87 -34.49 12.40
C GLY A 179 10.51 -33.93 12.78
N LEU A 180 10.27 -32.64 12.54
CA LEU A 180 9.02 -31.94 12.88
C LEU A 180 8.30 -31.42 11.63
N GLY A 181 6.98 -31.27 11.73
CA GLY A 181 6.15 -30.64 10.70
C GLY A 181 6.04 -29.12 10.88
N VAL A 182 5.42 -28.45 9.90
CA VAL A 182 5.04 -27.03 10.03
C VAL A 182 4.01 -26.90 11.17
N PRO A 183 4.23 -26.04 12.17
CA PRO A 183 3.33 -25.95 13.32
C PRO A 183 2.00 -25.30 12.93
N THR A 184 0.92 -25.81 13.53
CA THR A 184 -0.46 -25.33 13.36
C THR A 184 -1.08 -24.84 14.68
N THR A 185 -0.43 -25.11 15.81
CA THR A 185 -0.85 -24.68 17.15
C THR A 185 0.27 -23.95 17.88
N THR A 186 -0.07 -23.19 18.93
CA THR A 186 0.94 -22.55 19.80
C THR A 186 1.85 -23.58 20.48
N ASP A 187 1.34 -24.75 20.86
CA ASP A 187 2.14 -25.80 21.50
C ASP A 187 3.11 -26.47 20.50
N GLU A 188 2.67 -26.72 19.27
CA GLU A 188 3.54 -27.21 18.21
C GLU A 188 4.64 -26.20 17.89
N LEU A 189 4.30 -24.91 17.80
CA LEU A 189 5.29 -23.86 17.60
C LEU A 189 6.33 -23.85 18.74
N TYR A 190 5.90 -23.88 20.00
CA TYR A 190 6.81 -23.95 21.15
C TYR A 190 7.80 -25.12 21.01
N ASN A 191 7.31 -26.31 20.65
CA ASN A 191 8.16 -27.50 20.49
C ASN A 191 9.14 -27.37 19.31
N VAL A 192 8.70 -26.78 18.19
CA VAL A 192 9.57 -26.50 17.04
C VAL A 192 10.68 -25.53 17.41
N LEU A 193 10.35 -24.39 18.03
CA LEU A 193 11.34 -23.39 18.43
C LEU A 193 12.35 -23.97 19.43
N LYS A 194 11.87 -24.79 20.36
CA LYS A 194 12.73 -25.49 21.33
C LYS A 194 13.66 -26.50 20.64
N ALA A 195 13.17 -27.23 19.64
CA ALA A 195 14.00 -28.13 18.85
C ALA A 195 15.06 -27.37 18.05
N PHE A 196 14.71 -26.26 17.40
CA PHE A 196 15.68 -25.40 16.71
C PHE A 196 16.78 -24.90 17.65
N LYS A 197 16.44 -24.54 18.89
CA LYS A 197 17.41 -24.08 19.89
C LYS A 197 18.38 -25.18 20.35
N THR A 198 17.95 -26.45 20.37
CA THR A 198 18.63 -27.48 21.17
C THR A 198 19.15 -28.66 20.36
N LYS A 199 18.78 -28.77 19.08
CA LYS A 199 19.12 -29.94 18.25
C LYS A 199 20.10 -29.66 17.12
N ASP A 200 20.72 -28.48 17.08
CA ASP A 200 21.72 -28.11 16.06
C ASP A 200 21.23 -28.39 14.62
N PRO A 201 20.07 -27.83 14.20
CA PRO A 201 19.57 -28.04 12.85
C PRO A 201 20.46 -27.46 11.75
N ASN A 202 21.38 -26.53 12.06
CA ASN A 202 22.36 -26.07 11.08
C ASN A 202 23.53 -27.07 10.92
N GLY A 203 23.82 -27.88 11.94
CA GLY A 203 24.77 -28.98 11.92
C GLY A 203 26.22 -28.55 12.14
N ASN A 204 26.46 -27.38 12.72
CA ASN A 204 27.80 -26.82 12.91
C ASN A 204 28.41 -27.14 14.29
N GLY A 205 27.67 -27.84 15.16
CA GLY A 205 28.11 -28.24 16.50
C GLY A 205 28.12 -27.10 17.52
N LYS A 206 27.49 -25.96 17.23
CA LYS A 206 27.38 -24.79 18.11
C LYS A 206 25.91 -24.51 18.40
N ALA A 207 25.64 -23.94 19.58
CA ALA A 207 24.31 -23.44 19.90
C ALA A 207 24.18 -21.98 19.43
N ASP A 208 24.23 -21.76 18.12
CA ASP A 208 24.14 -20.43 17.51
C ASP A 208 22.83 -20.18 16.76
N GLU A 209 21.89 -21.13 16.81
CA GLU A 209 20.56 -20.97 16.25
C GLU A 209 19.73 -19.90 16.95
N ILE A 210 19.06 -19.10 16.12
CA ILE A 210 18.01 -18.16 16.47
C ILE A 210 16.68 -18.81 16.08
N PRO A 211 15.91 -19.39 17.03
CA PRO A 211 14.70 -20.11 16.69
C PRO A 211 13.65 -19.21 16.04
N MET A 212 13.42 -18.02 16.61
CA MET A 212 12.50 -17.00 16.10
C MET A 212 13.14 -15.61 16.19
N THR A 213 13.09 -14.86 15.10
CA THR A 213 13.48 -13.44 15.07
C THR A 213 12.35 -12.58 14.48
N GLY A 214 12.54 -11.27 14.53
CA GLY A 214 11.63 -10.26 14.00
C GLY A 214 12.29 -8.89 14.06
N ALA A 215 11.51 -7.84 13.86
CA ALA A 215 11.95 -6.46 14.04
C ALA A 215 10.74 -5.55 14.29
N PRO A 216 10.90 -4.37 14.91
CA PRO A 216 9.82 -3.40 14.99
C PRO A 216 9.20 -3.11 13.61
N ASN A 217 7.86 -3.00 13.55
CA ASN A 217 7.10 -2.80 12.31
C ASN A 217 7.60 -1.60 11.46
N LYS A 218 8.14 -0.57 12.12
CA LYS A 218 8.71 0.62 11.45
C LYS A 218 9.97 0.35 10.63
N TYR A 219 10.67 -0.76 10.86
CA TYR A 219 11.89 -1.12 10.14
C TYR A 219 11.65 -2.27 9.17
N VAL A 220 10.87 -3.28 9.58
CA VAL A 220 10.47 -4.40 8.74
C VAL A 220 8.95 -4.46 8.73
N TRP A 221 8.35 -4.38 7.55
CA TRP A 221 6.89 -4.40 7.44
C TRP A 221 6.32 -5.71 8.00
N ASN A 222 5.45 -5.57 9.02
CA ASN A 222 4.90 -6.66 9.84
C ASN A 222 5.99 -7.57 10.44
N GLY A 223 7.15 -6.97 10.72
CA GLY A 223 8.30 -7.62 11.32
C GLY A 223 8.09 -8.01 12.78
N ASN A 224 7.12 -7.38 13.44
CA ASN A 224 6.93 -7.48 14.87
C ASN A 224 6.36 -8.85 15.24
N ILE A 225 6.91 -9.41 16.32
CA ILE A 225 6.63 -10.78 16.75
C ILE A 225 5.23 -10.95 17.32
N ASP A 226 4.64 -9.87 17.82
CA ASP A 226 3.45 -9.90 18.67
C ASP A 226 2.16 -10.08 17.89
N SER A 227 1.99 -9.44 16.73
CA SER A 227 0.72 -9.53 16.00
C SER A 227 0.43 -10.95 15.52
N PHE A 228 1.41 -11.64 14.93
CA PHE A 228 1.23 -13.03 14.51
C PHE A 228 0.89 -13.96 15.69
N LEU A 229 1.63 -13.84 16.81
CA LEU A 229 1.44 -14.72 17.97
C LEU A 229 0.14 -14.41 18.74
N MET A 230 -0.20 -13.13 18.89
CA MET A 230 -1.39 -12.69 19.62
C MET A 230 -2.69 -13.14 18.94
N ASN A 231 -2.71 -13.22 17.61
CA ASN A 231 -3.89 -13.65 16.85
C ASN A 231 -4.29 -15.14 17.08
N ALA A 232 -3.49 -15.91 17.82
CA ALA A 232 -3.90 -17.22 18.36
C ALA A 232 -4.74 -17.11 19.65
N PHE A 233 -4.84 -15.93 20.26
CA PHE A 233 -5.52 -15.68 21.54
C PHE A 233 -6.65 -14.66 21.38
N ILE A 234 -6.37 -13.52 20.72
CA ILE A 234 -7.32 -12.45 20.45
C ILE A 234 -6.89 -11.67 19.21
N TYR A 235 -7.84 -11.09 18.49
CA TYR A 235 -7.53 -10.32 17.28
C TYR A 235 -6.56 -9.16 17.58
N ASN A 236 -5.48 -9.09 16.81
CA ASN A 236 -4.51 -8.00 16.86
C ASN A 236 -4.25 -7.49 15.44
N ASP A 237 -4.80 -6.31 15.12
CA ASP A 237 -4.65 -5.62 13.83
C ASP A 237 -3.30 -4.90 13.67
N ASN A 238 -2.43 -4.95 14.69
CA ASN A 238 -1.14 -4.25 14.73
C ASN A 238 -1.23 -2.72 14.61
N ASP A 239 -2.42 -2.14 14.86
CA ASP A 239 -2.65 -0.72 14.67
C ASP A 239 -3.54 -0.08 15.73
N LYS A 240 -4.85 -0.34 15.70
CA LYS A 240 -5.84 0.31 16.57
C LYS A 240 -6.18 -0.55 17.79
N TYR A 241 -5.88 -1.85 17.72
CA TYR A 241 -6.27 -2.87 18.70
C TYR A 241 -7.79 -2.91 18.91
N LEU A 242 -8.55 -2.51 17.89
CA LEU A 242 -10.01 -2.53 17.92
C LEU A 242 -10.54 -3.85 17.39
N THR A 243 -11.60 -4.34 18.04
CA THR A 243 -12.40 -5.47 17.57
C THR A 243 -13.81 -5.00 17.29
N VAL A 244 -14.48 -5.63 16.33
CA VAL A 244 -15.90 -5.37 16.06
C VAL A 244 -16.66 -6.69 16.18
N THR A 245 -17.76 -6.67 16.93
CA THR A 245 -18.66 -7.81 17.07
C THR A 245 -20.09 -7.28 17.06
N ASP A 246 -20.93 -7.76 16.14
CA ASP A 246 -22.31 -7.30 15.99
C ASP A 246 -22.41 -5.76 15.85
N GLY A 247 -21.45 -5.15 15.13
CA GLY A 247 -21.37 -3.70 14.95
C GLY A 247 -20.95 -2.90 16.19
N LYS A 248 -20.50 -3.56 17.26
CA LYS A 248 -19.96 -2.90 18.46
C LYS A 248 -18.44 -2.94 18.47
N VAL A 249 -17.84 -1.76 18.60
CA VAL A 249 -16.41 -1.54 18.76
C VAL A 249 -16.01 -1.84 20.20
N ASP A 250 -14.97 -2.66 20.35
CA ASP A 250 -14.32 -2.96 21.62
C ASP A 250 -12.79 -2.92 21.43
N PHE A 251 -12.04 -3.08 22.51
CA PHE A 251 -10.58 -2.93 22.50
C PHE A 251 -9.90 -4.21 23.00
N ALA A 252 -9.08 -4.84 22.15
CA ALA A 252 -8.45 -6.13 22.45
C ALA A 252 -7.44 -6.05 23.59
N ALA A 253 -6.64 -4.98 23.65
CA ALA A 253 -5.45 -4.93 24.49
C ALA A 253 -5.72 -4.75 26.00
N ASN A 254 -6.99 -4.68 26.42
CA ASN A 254 -7.40 -4.67 27.83
C ASN A 254 -8.11 -5.97 28.28
N LYS A 255 -8.15 -7.00 27.44
CA LYS A 255 -8.88 -8.24 27.69
C LYS A 255 -8.02 -9.34 28.33
N PRO A 256 -8.60 -10.29 29.08
CA PRO A 256 -7.87 -11.43 29.65
C PRO A 256 -7.11 -12.26 28.61
N GLU A 257 -7.68 -12.46 27.42
CA GLU A 257 -7.07 -13.22 26.32
C GLU A 257 -5.79 -12.56 25.82
N TRP A 258 -5.71 -11.23 25.89
CA TRP A 258 -4.47 -10.49 25.61
C TRP A 258 -3.40 -10.78 26.66
N LYS A 259 -3.76 -10.86 27.94
CA LYS A 259 -2.85 -11.26 29.03
C LYS A 259 -2.28 -12.66 28.80
N GLU A 260 -3.09 -13.60 28.32
CA GLU A 260 -2.68 -14.96 27.99
C GLU A 260 -1.68 -14.99 26.82
N GLY A 261 -1.94 -14.22 25.76
CA GLY A 261 -0.99 -14.07 24.65
C GLY A 261 0.33 -13.46 25.10
N LEU A 262 0.31 -12.45 25.98
CA LEU A 262 1.52 -11.90 26.61
C LEU A 262 2.27 -12.95 27.42
N ALA A 263 1.56 -13.80 28.18
CA ALA A 263 2.18 -14.87 28.97
C ALA A 263 2.88 -15.90 28.07
N TYR A 264 2.25 -16.28 26.96
CA TYR A 264 2.85 -17.17 25.96
C TYR A 264 4.12 -16.56 25.34
N MET A 265 4.07 -15.30 24.91
CA MET A 265 5.24 -14.61 24.36
C MET A 265 6.36 -14.44 25.39
N HIS A 266 6.02 -14.13 26.65
CA HIS A 266 6.99 -14.06 27.75
C HIS A 266 7.68 -15.42 27.98
N LYS A 267 6.92 -16.53 27.94
CA LYS A 267 7.49 -17.88 28.01
C LYS A 267 8.50 -18.12 26.89
N LEU A 268 8.15 -17.81 25.64
CA LEU A 268 9.07 -17.94 24.51
C LEU A 268 10.34 -17.09 24.68
N TYR A 269 10.19 -15.85 25.15
CA TYR A 269 11.33 -14.94 25.36
C TYR A 269 12.23 -15.40 26.51
N SER A 270 11.65 -15.73 27.67
CA SER A 270 12.39 -16.15 28.87
C SER A 270 13.16 -17.47 28.67
N GLU A 271 12.63 -18.38 27.84
CA GLU A 271 13.33 -19.60 27.42
C GLU A 271 14.36 -19.37 26.28
N GLY A 272 14.52 -18.11 25.82
CA GLY A 272 15.46 -17.72 24.77
C GLY A 272 15.10 -18.30 23.40
N LEU A 273 13.81 -18.48 23.13
CA LEU A 273 13.28 -18.93 21.84
C LEU A 273 13.03 -17.75 20.89
N ILE A 274 12.86 -16.54 21.45
CA ILE A 274 12.77 -15.28 20.70
C ILE A 274 14.12 -14.56 20.78
N ASP A 275 14.61 -14.10 19.64
CA ASP A 275 15.76 -13.23 19.51
C ASP A 275 15.52 -11.90 20.25
N LYS A 276 16.42 -11.54 21.15
CA LYS A 276 16.36 -10.27 21.90
C LYS A 276 16.43 -9.06 20.98
N ALA A 277 17.10 -9.19 19.83
CA ALA A 277 17.21 -8.12 18.86
C ALA A 277 15.86 -7.79 18.19
N SER A 278 14.85 -8.67 18.28
CA SER A 278 13.53 -8.47 17.66
C SER A 278 12.81 -7.18 18.07
N PHE A 279 13.17 -6.58 19.20
CA PHE A 279 12.57 -5.35 19.71
C PHE A 279 13.28 -4.08 19.26
N THR A 280 14.47 -4.18 18.65
CA THR A 280 15.33 -3.03 18.37
C THR A 280 16.01 -3.04 17.00
N GLN A 281 16.20 -4.20 16.38
CA GLN A 281 16.94 -4.35 15.14
C GLN A 281 16.21 -3.76 13.92
N ASN A 282 16.98 -3.30 12.93
CA ASN A 282 16.44 -2.78 11.68
C ASN A 282 16.50 -3.84 10.55
N ASP A 283 16.01 -3.45 9.38
CA ASP A 283 16.03 -4.24 8.14
C ASP A 283 17.43 -4.71 7.74
N GLN A 284 18.45 -3.85 7.89
CA GLN A 284 19.83 -4.21 7.56
C GLN A 284 20.36 -5.34 8.45
N ALA A 285 20.11 -5.26 9.77
CA ALA A 285 20.50 -6.31 10.70
C ALA A 285 19.78 -7.63 10.41
N VAL A 286 18.47 -7.59 10.15
CA VAL A 286 17.68 -8.77 9.75
C VAL A 286 18.23 -9.39 8.47
N SER A 287 18.49 -8.58 7.44
CA SER A 287 19.05 -9.07 6.17
C SER A 287 20.42 -9.72 6.33
N GLN A 288 21.27 -9.19 7.21
CA GLN A 288 22.57 -9.79 7.53
C GLN A 288 22.43 -11.16 8.20
N LEU A 289 21.43 -11.37 9.06
CA LEU A 289 21.18 -12.68 9.68
C LEU A 289 20.88 -13.77 8.64
N GLY A 290 20.06 -13.47 7.62
CA GLY A 290 19.68 -14.45 6.59
C GLY A 290 20.68 -14.59 5.44
N ASN A 291 21.38 -13.50 5.07
CA ASN A 291 22.29 -13.48 3.92
C ASN A 291 23.78 -13.61 4.29
N ARG A 292 24.15 -13.76 5.57
CA ARG A 292 25.55 -13.97 5.98
C ARG A 292 26.22 -15.14 5.25
N GLU A 293 27.51 -15.04 4.94
CA GLU A 293 28.25 -16.21 4.43
C GLU A 293 28.35 -17.32 5.49
N GLY A 294 28.39 -18.58 5.03
CA GLY A 294 28.48 -19.76 5.87
C GLY A 294 27.13 -20.26 6.38
N ASP A 295 27.06 -20.57 7.68
CA ASP A 295 25.93 -21.25 8.31
C ASP A 295 24.67 -20.37 8.33
N GLU A 296 23.53 -20.99 7.98
CA GLU A 296 22.21 -20.44 8.27
C GLU A 296 21.94 -20.55 9.76
N ILE A 297 21.57 -19.44 10.41
CA ILE A 297 21.34 -19.40 11.87
C ILE A 297 19.92 -19.00 12.25
N VAL A 298 19.04 -18.70 11.28
CA VAL A 298 17.67 -18.26 11.57
C VAL A 298 16.68 -19.37 11.24
N GLY A 299 15.90 -19.77 12.25
CA GLY A 299 14.88 -20.81 12.12
C GLY A 299 13.51 -20.28 11.69
N SER A 300 13.15 -19.05 12.08
CA SER A 300 11.87 -18.45 11.71
C SER A 300 11.85 -16.93 11.83
N ILE A 301 10.95 -16.26 11.11
CA ILE A 301 10.79 -14.79 11.14
C ILE A 301 9.33 -14.37 10.90
N THR A 302 8.86 -13.36 11.64
CA THR A 302 7.66 -12.59 11.31
C THR A 302 8.01 -11.47 10.34
N THR A 303 7.35 -11.41 9.18
CA THR A 303 7.51 -10.31 8.21
C THR A 303 6.53 -10.48 7.05
N ALA A 304 6.04 -9.38 6.47
CA ALA A 304 5.23 -9.42 5.26
C ALA A 304 5.96 -10.02 4.05
N LEU A 305 7.27 -9.81 3.95
CA LEU A 305 8.07 -10.23 2.80
C LEU A 305 9.30 -10.99 3.29
N LEU A 306 9.43 -12.26 2.90
CA LEU A 306 10.63 -13.04 3.17
C LEU A 306 11.92 -12.37 2.66
N SER A 307 11.81 -11.48 1.66
CA SER A 307 12.93 -10.72 1.10
C SER A 307 13.63 -9.80 2.10
N TYR A 308 13.00 -9.46 3.23
CA TYR A 308 13.67 -8.75 4.33
C TYR A 308 14.77 -9.60 4.98
N LEU A 309 14.61 -10.93 5.01
CA LEU A 309 15.56 -11.83 5.64
C LEU A 309 16.57 -12.39 4.64
N VAL A 310 16.10 -12.94 3.52
CA VAL A 310 16.93 -13.66 2.55
C VAL A 310 16.72 -13.11 1.15
N ASN A 311 17.76 -13.11 0.31
CA ASN A 311 17.65 -12.66 -1.07
C ASN A 311 16.68 -13.56 -1.87
N THR A 312 15.65 -12.95 -2.46
CA THR A 312 14.64 -13.60 -3.30
C THR A 312 14.68 -13.09 -4.74
N TYR A 313 15.67 -12.27 -5.11
CA TYR A 313 15.74 -11.58 -6.40
C TYR A 313 16.85 -12.11 -7.32
N ASP A 314 17.77 -12.91 -6.79
CA ASP A 314 18.81 -13.60 -7.55
C ASP A 314 18.62 -15.12 -7.46
N ASP A 315 18.27 -15.76 -8.58
CA ASP A 315 18.07 -17.21 -8.67
C ASP A 315 19.35 -18.02 -8.38
N LYS A 316 20.53 -17.40 -8.37
CA LYS A 316 21.78 -18.06 -7.95
C LYS A 316 21.84 -18.24 -6.42
N ILE A 317 21.03 -17.50 -5.66
CA ILE A 317 20.98 -17.58 -4.19
C ILE A 317 19.77 -18.45 -3.80
N THR A 318 20.04 -19.71 -3.45
CA THR A 318 18.99 -20.71 -3.20
C THR A 318 18.44 -20.73 -1.78
N ARG A 319 19.05 -20.02 -0.82
CA ARG A 319 18.62 -20.06 0.60
C ARG A 319 17.15 -19.73 0.81
N ASN A 320 16.59 -18.86 -0.02
CA ASN A 320 15.18 -18.51 0.08
C ASN A 320 14.25 -19.71 -0.16
N GLN A 321 14.73 -20.76 -0.82
CA GLN A 321 13.98 -21.98 -1.12
C GLN A 321 13.80 -22.88 0.11
N HIS A 322 14.60 -22.68 1.15
CA HIS A 322 14.51 -23.43 2.41
C HIS A 322 13.29 -23.01 3.25
N TRP A 323 12.56 -21.96 2.87
CA TRP A 323 11.56 -21.32 3.72
C TRP A 323 10.12 -21.67 3.31
N VAL A 324 9.30 -21.98 4.30
CA VAL A 324 7.86 -22.25 4.15
C VAL A 324 7.06 -21.25 4.95
N ILE A 325 5.82 -20.98 4.51
CA ILE A 325 4.86 -20.20 5.28
C ILE A 325 4.27 -21.05 6.40
N VAL A 326 4.15 -20.49 7.60
CA VAL A 326 3.42 -21.08 8.72
C VAL A 326 2.00 -20.50 8.70
N PRO A 327 0.93 -21.33 8.74
CA PRO A 327 -0.43 -20.80 8.81
C PRO A 327 -0.67 -20.07 10.15
N PRO A 328 -1.74 -19.25 10.26
CA PRO A 328 -2.21 -18.76 11.56
C PRO A 328 -2.30 -19.89 12.58
N LEU A 329 -1.78 -19.67 13.79
CA LEU A 329 -1.76 -20.71 14.82
C LEU A 329 -3.09 -20.77 15.55
N LYS A 330 -3.53 -21.99 15.84
CA LYS A 330 -4.62 -22.24 16.76
C LYS A 330 -4.11 -22.17 18.21
N GLY A 331 -4.67 -21.28 19.01
CA GLY A 331 -4.39 -21.20 20.44
C GLY A 331 -5.18 -22.22 21.28
N PRO A 332 -4.95 -22.22 22.60
CA PRO A 332 -5.52 -23.20 23.53
C PRO A 332 -7.06 -23.19 23.55
N GLU A 333 -7.67 -22.00 23.48
CA GLU A 333 -9.14 -21.82 23.45
C GLU A 333 -9.73 -21.97 22.04
N GLY A 334 -8.91 -22.39 21.07
CA GLY A 334 -9.33 -22.63 19.70
C GLY A 334 -9.42 -21.40 18.80
N VAL A 335 -9.04 -20.22 19.31
CA VAL A 335 -8.90 -19.00 18.51
C VAL A 335 -7.79 -19.18 17.47
N GLN A 336 -8.07 -18.76 16.24
CA GLN A 336 -7.15 -18.87 15.11
C GLN A 336 -7.49 -17.77 14.10
N LEU A 337 -6.82 -16.63 14.21
CA LEU A 337 -7.12 -15.45 13.42
C LEU A 337 -5.91 -15.01 12.58
N ALA A 338 -6.19 -14.30 11.49
CA ALA A 338 -5.19 -13.60 10.70
C ALA A 338 -5.47 -12.10 10.73
N GLY A 339 -4.44 -11.30 11.02
CA GLY A 339 -4.49 -9.85 10.83
C GLY A 339 -4.89 -9.53 9.39
N MET A 340 -5.94 -8.73 9.23
CA MET A 340 -6.46 -8.36 7.92
C MET A 340 -6.41 -6.85 7.74
N SER A 341 -5.86 -6.42 6.60
CA SER A 341 -5.94 -5.04 6.14
C SER A 341 -6.82 -5.00 4.89
N GLN A 342 -8.01 -4.45 5.01
CA GLN A 342 -8.82 -4.06 3.87
C GLN A 342 -8.72 -2.56 3.73
N GLY A 343 -8.38 -2.04 2.56
CA GLY A 343 -8.36 -0.61 2.29
C GLY A 343 -8.51 -0.37 0.80
N PHE A 344 -9.33 0.63 0.46
CA PHE A 344 -9.18 1.30 -0.82
C PHE A 344 -7.98 2.24 -0.67
N GLY A 345 -7.12 2.36 -1.70
CA GLY A 345 -5.86 3.09 -1.58
C GLY A 345 -6.04 4.57 -1.23
N GLU A 346 -4.91 5.26 -1.06
CA GLU A 346 -4.90 6.70 -0.76
C GLU A 346 -5.70 7.50 -1.79
N PHE A 347 -6.33 8.61 -1.35
CA PHE A 347 -6.93 9.59 -2.25
C PHE A 347 -5.85 10.30 -3.04
N ALA A 348 -5.66 9.80 -4.25
CA ALA A 348 -4.61 10.16 -5.16
C ALA A 348 -4.89 11.45 -5.94
N MET A 349 -6.14 11.93 -5.97
CA MET A 349 -6.48 13.20 -6.61
C MET A 349 -7.62 13.93 -5.91
N ALA A 350 -7.50 15.25 -5.79
CA ALA A 350 -8.59 16.16 -5.43
C ALA A 350 -8.56 17.39 -6.36
N ILE A 351 -9.73 17.93 -6.70
CA ILE A 351 -9.89 19.11 -7.56
C ILE A 351 -10.37 20.28 -6.71
N THR A 352 -9.73 21.45 -6.84
CA THR A 352 -10.03 22.63 -6.02
C THR A 352 -10.98 23.60 -6.72
N ASN A 353 -11.56 24.51 -5.95
CA ASN A 353 -12.41 25.59 -6.45
C ASN A 353 -11.67 26.65 -7.29
N LYS A 354 -10.33 26.57 -7.42
CA LYS A 354 -9.54 27.40 -8.34
C LYS A 354 -9.66 26.91 -9.78
N ALA A 355 -9.99 25.62 -9.97
CA ALA A 355 -10.22 25.06 -11.28
C ALA A 355 -11.49 25.65 -11.90
N SER A 356 -11.33 26.31 -13.06
CA SER A 356 -12.44 26.63 -13.95
C SER A 356 -13.16 25.36 -14.41
N GLU A 357 -14.40 25.49 -14.90
CA GLU A 357 -15.17 24.33 -15.40
C GLU A 357 -14.39 23.52 -16.45
N ALA A 358 -13.71 24.20 -17.38
CA ALA A 358 -12.89 23.52 -18.40
C ALA A 358 -11.72 22.74 -17.77
N GLN A 359 -11.07 23.28 -16.73
CA GLN A 359 -10.00 22.59 -16.00
C GLN A 359 -10.54 21.41 -15.17
N GLN A 360 -11.70 21.56 -14.53
CA GLN A 360 -12.36 20.47 -13.80
C GLN A 360 -12.71 19.30 -14.74
N ILE A 361 -13.28 19.59 -15.91
CA ILE A 361 -13.61 18.60 -16.94
C ILE A 361 -12.34 17.92 -17.48
N ALA A 362 -11.26 18.69 -17.69
CA ALA A 362 -9.99 18.12 -18.14
C ALA A 362 -9.39 17.19 -17.07
N ALA A 363 -9.33 17.63 -15.81
CA ALA A 363 -8.80 16.86 -14.69
C ALA A 363 -9.57 15.55 -14.47
N ILE A 364 -10.91 15.60 -14.46
CA ILE A 364 -11.72 14.38 -14.26
C ILE A 364 -11.57 13.39 -15.42
N LYS A 365 -11.42 13.86 -16.66
CA LYS A 365 -11.17 13.00 -17.82
C LYS A 365 -9.78 12.35 -17.78
N ILE A 366 -8.77 13.07 -17.31
CA ILE A 366 -7.42 12.52 -17.08
C ILE A 366 -7.48 11.43 -16.03
N ALA A 367 -8.19 11.67 -14.91
CA ALA A 367 -8.39 10.68 -13.87
C ALA A 367 -9.13 9.44 -14.39
N ASP A 368 -10.26 9.62 -15.08
CA ASP A 368 -11.06 8.53 -15.62
C ASP A 368 -10.30 7.65 -16.61
N TYR A 369 -9.47 8.26 -17.46
CA TYR A 369 -8.65 7.50 -18.39
C TYR A 369 -7.69 6.55 -17.68
N ALA A 370 -7.16 6.91 -16.51
CA ALA A 370 -6.32 6.01 -15.72
C ALA A 370 -7.07 4.81 -15.12
N PHE A 371 -8.41 4.79 -15.17
CA PHE A 371 -9.24 3.61 -14.88
C PHE A 371 -9.58 2.77 -16.12
N THR A 372 -9.09 3.16 -17.30
CA THR A 372 -9.06 2.26 -18.46
C THR A 372 -7.86 1.32 -18.36
N GLU A 373 -7.93 0.17 -19.01
CA GLU A 373 -6.79 -0.76 -19.08
C GLU A 373 -5.53 -0.10 -19.67
N GLU A 374 -5.68 0.67 -20.77
CA GLU A 374 -4.58 1.40 -21.42
C GLU A 374 -4.01 2.48 -20.51
N GLY A 375 -4.87 3.28 -19.87
CA GLY A 375 -4.43 4.35 -18.99
C GLY A 375 -3.75 3.83 -17.72
N ALA A 376 -4.26 2.77 -17.10
CA ALA A 376 -3.60 2.12 -15.97
C ALA A 376 -2.23 1.55 -16.37
N LEU A 377 -2.15 0.83 -17.50
CA LEU A 377 -0.91 0.29 -18.07
C LEU A 377 0.14 1.38 -18.32
N PHE A 378 -0.26 2.46 -18.99
CA PHE A 378 0.68 3.54 -19.35
C PHE A 378 1.08 4.38 -18.15
N SER A 379 0.14 4.64 -17.24
CA SER A 379 0.42 5.39 -16.01
C SER A 379 1.42 4.65 -15.12
N GLU A 380 1.26 3.33 -14.97
CA GLU A 380 2.12 2.51 -14.11
C GLU A 380 3.45 2.15 -14.79
N TYR A 381 3.39 1.62 -16.02
CA TYR A 381 4.52 0.96 -16.67
C TYR A 381 5.09 1.70 -17.88
N GLY A 382 4.48 2.82 -18.29
CA GLY A 382 4.97 3.69 -19.35
C GLY A 382 4.29 3.49 -20.69
N VAL A 383 4.36 4.49 -21.56
CA VAL A 383 3.64 4.53 -22.85
C VAL A 383 4.27 3.67 -23.95
N LYS A 384 5.52 3.24 -23.77
CA LYS A 384 6.29 2.49 -24.77
C LYS A 384 6.38 1.01 -24.40
N GLU A 385 5.92 0.16 -25.32
CA GLU A 385 6.14 -1.28 -25.24
C GLU A 385 7.65 -1.62 -25.27
N GLY A 386 8.07 -2.64 -24.52
CA GLY A 386 9.45 -3.15 -24.47
C GLY A 386 10.34 -2.52 -23.38
N ILE A 387 9.83 -1.54 -22.64
CA ILE A 387 10.54 -0.89 -21.51
C ILE A 387 10.02 -1.40 -20.17
N GLY A 388 8.77 -1.06 -19.82
CA GLY A 388 8.15 -1.47 -18.56
C GLY A 388 7.14 -2.61 -18.68
N TRP A 389 6.75 -2.95 -19.91
CA TRP A 389 5.80 -4.01 -20.23
C TRP A 389 5.93 -4.40 -21.71
N LYS A 390 5.46 -5.59 -22.07
CA LYS A 390 5.23 -6.01 -23.46
C LYS A 390 3.96 -6.84 -23.56
N LYS A 391 3.47 -7.12 -24.76
CA LYS A 391 2.44 -8.17 -24.93
C LYS A 391 3.01 -9.53 -24.54
N ALA A 392 2.19 -10.31 -23.83
CA ALA A 392 2.51 -11.68 -23.46
C ALA A 392 2.54 -12.58 -24.71
N ASN A 393 3.42 -13.59 -24.69
CA ASN A 393 3.39 -14.69 -25.63
C ASN A 393 2.21 -15.63 -25.30
N ALA A 394 1.79 -16.44 -26.27
CA ALA A 394 0.60 -17.27 -26.15
C ALA A 394 0.68 -18.34 -25.04
N ASP A 395 1.88 -18.72 -24.63
CA ASP A 395 2.17 -19.70 -23.58
C ASP A 395 2.33 -19.08 -22.19
N GLU A 396 2.48 -17.76 -22.10
CA GLU A 396 2.61 -17.05 -20.83
C GLU A 396 1.27 -17.01 -20.08
N LYS A 397 1.36 -17.28 -18.78
CA LYS A 397 0.20 -17.41 -17.90
C LYS A 397 0.26 -16.38 -16.78
N ASN A 398 -0.91 -15.89 -16.39
CA ASN A 398 -1.07 -15.06 -15.21
C ASN A 398 -0.98 -15.88 -13.91
N ILE A 399 -1.14 -15.21 -12.78
CA ILE A 399 -1.02 -15.82 -11.45
C ILE A 399 -2.00 -16.99 -11.20
N ASP A 400 -3.14 -17.00 -11.88
CA ASP A 400 -4.18 -18.04 -11.82
C ASP A 400 -3.96 -19.17 -12.87
N GLY A 401 -2.87 -19.13 -13.62
CA GLY A 401 -2.55 -20.12 -14.66
C GLY A 401 -3.34 -19.93 -15.96
N LYS A 402 -4.06 -18.81 -16.14
CA LYS A 402 -4.81 -18.45 -17.35
C LYS A 402 -3.92 -17.67 -18.32
N PRO A 403 -4.25 -17.58 -19.62
CA PRO A 403 -3.46 -16.79 -20.57
C PRO A 403 -3.28 -15.33 -20.11
N ALA A 404 -2.04 -14.86 -20.11
CA ALA A 404 -1.72 -13.46 -19.82
C ALA A 404 -1.89 -12.58 -21.07
N LYS A 405 -2.08 -11.27 -20.86
CA LYS A 405 -2.11 -10.25 -21.92
C LYS A 405 -0.80 -9.46 -22.00
N TYR A 406 -0.17 -9.21 -20.86
CA TYR A 406 1.07 -8.45 -20.73
C TYR A 406 2.15 -9.27 -20.03
N SER A 407 3.41 -8.89 -20.21
CA SER A 407 4.55 -9.58 -19.62
C SER A 407 5.67 -8.60 -19.23
N PHE A 408 6.46 -9.01 -18.24
CA PHE A 408 7.70 -8.36 -17.84
C PHE A 408 8.96 -9.12 -18.32
N ASP A 409 8.78 -10.24 -19.03
CA ASP A 409 9.89 -11.10 -19.43
C ASP A 409 10.64 -10.52 -20.63
N ASN A 410 11.97 -10.66 -20.64
CA ASN A 410 12.85 -10.22 -21.72
C ASN A 410 12.64 -8.75 -22.13
N LEU A 411 12.28 -7.88 -21.17
CA LEU A 411 12.28 -6.44 -21.37
C LEU A 411 13.70 -5.92 -21.57
N THR A 412 13.82 -4.74 -22.17
CA THR A 412 15.11 -4.08 -22.33
C THR A 412 15.76 -3.91 -20.96
N PRO A 413 16.95 -4.48 -20.71
CA PRO A 413 17.63 -4.32 -19.43
C PRO A 413 17.81 -2.83 -19.14
N LEU A 414 17.29 -2.40 -18.00
CA LEU A 414 17.45 -1.04 -17.54
C LEU A 414 18.81 -0.91 -16.85
N ASP A 415 19.53 0.17 -17.16
CA ASP A 415 20.71 0.54 -16.36
C ASP A 415 20.23 0.91 -14.95
N PRO A 416 20.66 0.20 -13.89
CA PRO A 416 20.23 0.49 -12.53
C PRO A 416 20.63 1.88 -12.04
N ASN A 417 21.56 2.56 -12.73
CA ASN A 417 21.97 3.94 -12.43
C ASN A 417 21.12 5.00 -13.15
N VAL A 418 20.22 4.59 -14.05
CA VAL A 418 19.35 5.50 -14.81
C VAL A 418 17.96 5.48 -14.22
N VAL A 419 17.50 6.65 -13.77
CA VAL A 419 16.13 6.83 -13.30
C VAL A 419 15.18 6.83 -14.51
N ARG A 420 14.20 5.92 -14.49
CA ARG A 420 13.10 5.91 -15.46
C ARG A 420 12.23 7.17 -15.33
N ASN A 421 11.88 7.77 -16.47
CA ASN A 421 11.01 8.95 -16.53
C ASN A 421 9.90 8.79 -17.60
N ASP A 422 9.39 7.57 -17.76
CA ASP A 422 8.44 7.20 -18.82
C ASP A 422 7.02 6.92 -18.31
N SER A 423 6.83 6.84 -17.00
CA SER A 423 5.54 6.61 -16.35
C SER A 423 5.37 7.49 -15.11
N TRP A 424 4.14 7.59 -14.60
CA TRP A 424 3.86 8.18 -13.30
C TRP A 424 4.02 7.14 -12.16
N SER A 425 4.18 5.85 -12.48
CA SER A 425 4.20 4.73 -11.52
C SER A 425 3.03 4.87 -10.55
N LEU A 426 3.27 4.88 -9.24
CA LEU A 426 2.21 5.02 -8.25
C LEU A 426 1.60 6.44 -8.17
N LEU A 427 2.08 7.47 -8.87
CA LEU A 427 1.47 8.81 -8.80
C LEU A 427 0.08 8.83 -9.48
N GLY A 428 -0.94 9.27 -8.74
CA GLY A 428 -2.28 9.56 -9.26
C GLY A 428 -3.28 8.41 -9.20
N PRO A 429 -4.56 8.71 -9.46
CA PRO A 429 -5.63 7.72 -9.45
C PRO A 429 -5.45 6.77 -10.64
N LYS A 430 -5.71 5.48 -10.43
CA LYS A 430 -5.72 4.45 -11.48
C LYS A 430 -6.37 3.16 -10.98
N ASP A 431 -6.71 2.29 -11.93
CA ASP A 431 -7.15 0.92 -11.64
C ASP A 431 -5.97 -0.06 -11.58
N LEU A 432 -5.57 -0.46 -10.37
CA LEU A 432 -4.67 -1.58 -10.08
C LEU A 432 -5.44 -2.71 -9.36
N SER A 433 -6.70 -2.93 -9.75
CA SER A 433 -7.53 -4.04 -9.31
C SER A 433 -6.87 -5.40 -9.57
N LYS A 434 -7.41 -6.45 -8.92
CA LYS A 434 -7.03 -7.82 -9.24
C LYS A 434 -7.24 -8.10 -10.73
N ASN A 435 -8.34 -7.61 -11.32
CA ASN A 435 -8.62 -7.79 -12.74
C ASN A 435 -7.53 -7.22 -13.64
N PHE A 436 -7.02 -6.02 -13.31
CA PHE A 436 -5.91 -5.42 -14.04
C PHE A 436 -4.60 -6.19 -13.82
N ARG A 437 -4.29 -6.56 -12.57
CA ARG A 437 -3.07 -7.33 -12.23
C ARG A 437 -3.04 -8.71 -12.87
N ASP A 438 -4.18 -9.37 -12.98
CA ASP A 438 -4.35 -10.67 -13.63
C ASP A 438 -4.07 -10.63 -15.15
N LEU A 439 -3.91 -9.45 -15.75
CA LEU A 439 -3.50 -9.32 -17.15
C LEU A 439 -2.01 -9.65 -17.35
N PHE A 440 -1.19 -9.63 -16.31
CA PHE A 440 0.25 -9.81 -16.43
C PHE A 440 0.67 -11.26 -16.25
N ALA A 441 1.69 -11.67 -17.00
CA ALA A 441 2.36 -12.94 -16.85
C ALA A 441 3.00 -13.02 -15.46
N THR A 442 2.95 -14.20 -14.87
CA THR A 442 3.55 -14.49 -13.56
C THR A 442 4.20 -15.86 -13.62
N ALA A 443 5.47 -15.95 -13.22
CA ALA A 443 6.14 -17.24 -13.18
C ALA A 443 5.45 -18.15 -12.15
N GLN A 444 5.18 -19.38 -12.57
CA GLN A 444 4.36 -20.33 -11.80
C GLN A 444 5.13 -21.04 -10.70
N ASN A 445 6.47 -21.03 -10.76
CA ASN A 445 7.31 -21.58 -9.70
C ASN A 445 7.52 -20.52 -8.60
N PRO A 446 6.91 -20.67 -7.41
CA PRO A 446 7.01 -19.66 -6.35
C PRO A 446 8.42 -19.55 -5.72
N LEU A 447 9.35 -20.44 -6.07
CA LEU A 447 10.70 -20.49 -5.51
C LEU A 447 11.77 -19.80 -6.39
N THR A 448 11.37 -19.21 -7.52
CA THR A 448 12.25 -18.39 -8.38
C THR A 448 12.01 -16.90 -8.14
N ALA A 449 13.00 -16.06 -8.48
CA ALA A 449 12.91 -14.61 -8.38
C ALA A 449 11.69 -14.04 -9.15
N ALA A 450 11.47 -14.51 -10.38
CA ALA A 450 10.31 -14.12 -11.20
C ALA A 450 8.96 -14.62 -10.63
N GLY A 451 8.98 -15.63 -9.74
CA GLY A 451 7.78 -16.25 -9.16
C GLY A 451 7.46 -15.76 -7.76
N TYR A 452 8.18 -14.76 -7.25
CA TYR A 452 8.01 -14.30 -5.89
C TYR A 452 6.60 -13.77 -5.59
N GLU A 453 5.94 -13.11 -6.55
CA GLU A 453 4.53 -12.68 -6.36
C GLU A 453 3.59 -13.87 -6.19
N LYS A 454 3.81 -14.97 -6.93
CA LYS A 454 3.05 -16.21 -6.75
C LYS A 454 3.26 -16.78 -5.35
N ARG A 455 4.48 -16.73 -4.83
CA ARG A 455 4.80 -17.14 -3.44
C ARG A 455 4.04 -16.30 -2.41
N LEU A 456 3.99 -14.99 -2.61
CA LEU A 456 3.27 -14.08 -1.73
C LEU A 456 1.76 -14.35 -1.77
N ALA A 457 1.20 -14.57 -2.96
CA ALA A 457 -0.21 -14.93 -3.13
C ALA A 457 -0.54 -16.28 -2.47
N ASP A 458 0.28 -17.32 -2.66
CA ASP A 458 0.08 -18.62 -2.02
C ASP A 458 0.16 -18.53 -0.50
N ALA A 459 1.12 -17.77 0.02
CA ALA A 459 1.21 -17.47 1.43
C ALA A 459 -0.03 -16.73 1.94
N THR A 460 -0.62 -15.82 1.16
CA THR A 460 -1.85 -15.12 1.54
C THR A 460 -3.07 -16.03 1.53
N SER A 461 -3.17 -16.94 0.56
CA SER A 461 -4.27 -17.92 0.52
C SER A 461 -4.27 -18.85 1.73
N ALA A 462 -3.11 -19.09 2.36
CA ALA A 462 -3.04 -19.82 3.63
C ALA A 462 -3.59 -19.04 4.84
N TYR A 463 -3.74 -17.72 4.73
CA TYR A 463 -4.22 -16.85 5.82
C TYR A 463 -5.67 -16.41 5.62
N ALA A 464 -6.11 -16.26 4.36
CA ALA A 464 -7.43 -15.73 4.02
C ALA A 464 -8.62 -16.46 4.71
N PRO A 465 -8.63 -17.79 4.88
CA PRO A 465 -9.70 -18.50 5.60
C PRO A 465 -9.84 -18.12 7.09
N TYR A 466 -8.82 -17.48 7.67
CA TYR A 466 -8.74 -17.12 9.09
C TYR A 466 -9.01 -15.62 9.33
N ALA A 467 -9.54 -14.92 8.32
CA ALA A 467 -9.99 -13.56 8.49
C ALA A 467 -11.00 -13.47 9.65
N PRO A 468 -10.92 -12.43 10.50
CA PRO A 468 -11.98 -12.16 11.47
C PRO A 468 -13.31 -11.93 10.74
N LYS A 469 -14.42 -12.32 11.38
CA LYS A 469 -15.77 -12.17 10.81
C LYS A 469 -16.13 -10.71 10.54
N GLU A 470 -15.73 -9.84 11.46
CA GLU A 470 -15.91 -8.39 11.39
C GLU A 470 -14.56 -7.72 11.69
N THR A 471 -14.29 -6.63 10.97
CA THR A 471 -13.13 -5.76 11.22
C THR A 471 -13.61 -4.33 11.31
N TYR A 472 -12.83 -3.49 11.98
CA TYR A 472 -13.05 -2.06 11.90
C TYR A 472 -12.84 -1.61 10.44
N PRO A 473 -13.86 -1.02 9.79
CA PRO A 473 -13.74 -0.65 8.38
C PRO A 473 -12.74 0.49 8.23
N SER A 474 -11.70 0.28 7.43
CA SER A 474 -10.69 1.30 7.11
C SER A 474 -11.29 2.54 6.43
N SER A 475 -12.48 2.39 5.83
CA SER A 475 -13.22 3.45 5.18
C SER A 475 -14.06 4.31 6.13
N ALA A 476 -14.10 4.00 7.43
CA ALA A 476 -14.86 4.81 8.38
C ALA A 476 -14.40 6.27 8.36
N PHE A 477 -15.37 7.19 8.30
CA PHE A 477 -15.12 8.62 8.41
C PHE A 477 -15.25 9.04 9.88
N VAL A 478 -14.10 9.34 10.50
CA VAL A 478 -14.10 10.06 11.79
C VAL A 478 -14.66 11.45 11.54
N ARG A 479 -15.57 11.90 12.42
CA ARG A 479 -16.21 13.22 12.29
C ARG A 479 -15.16 14.34 12.37
N PRO A 480 -15.33 15.46 11.65
CA PRO A 480 -14.33 16.53 11.67
C PRO A 480 -14.04 17.02 13.09
N GLU A 481 -15.06 17.20 13.91
CA GLU A 481 -14.96 17.66 15.30
C GLU A 481 -14.16 16.72 16.21
N ASP A 482 -14.07 15.43 15.86
CA ASP A 482 -13.39 14.40 16.64
C ASP A 482 -11.97 14.10 16.13
N THR A 483 -11.55 14.69 15.00
CA THR A 483 -10.32 14.29 14.28
C THR A 483 -9.05 14.51 15.10
N ASP A 484 -8.84 15.72 15.63
CA ASP A 484 -7.64 16.05 16.40
C ASP A 484 -7.56 15.23 17.69
N THR A 485 -8.69 15.11 18.38
CA THR A 485 -8.83 14.29 19.59
C THR A 485 -8.52 12.83 19.27
N MET A 486 -9.09 12.28 18.21
CA MET A 486 -8.84 10.90 17.78
C MET A 486 -7.35 10.67 17.48
N ALA A 487 -6.69 11.58 16.76
CA ALA A 487 -5.27 11.44 16.41
C ALA A 487 -4.37 11.42 17.66
N GLN A 488 -4.65 12.28 18.64
CA GLN A 488 -3.94 12.31 19.92
C GLN A 488 -4.17 11.03 20.75
N LEU A 489 -5.42 10.59 20.86
CA LEU A 489 -5.78 9.36 21.58
C LEU A 489 -5.18 8.13 20.92
N ALA A 490 -5.27 8.01 19.59
CA ALA A 490 -4.71 6.89 18.83
C ALA A 490 -3.21 6.73 19.07
N THR A 491 -2.45 7.83 18.99
CA THR A 491 -1.01 7.81 19.24
C THR A 491 -0.71 7.40 20.69
N SER A 492 -1.35 8.05 21.66
CA SER A 492 -1.08 7.81 23.09
C SER A 492 -1.43 6.38 23.52
N ILE A 493 -2.58 5.86 23.06
CA ILE A 493 -3.03 4.49 23.37
C ILE A 493 -2.13 3.47 22.68
N LYS A 494 -1.76 3.68 21.41
CA LYS A 494 -0.87 2.78 20.67
C LYS A 494 0.51 2.68 21.34
N ASP A 495 1.11 3.82 21.66
CA ASP A 495 2.41 3.87 22.34
C ASP A 495 2.35 3.18 23.71
N TYR A 496 1.26 3.39 24.45
CA TYR A 496 1.04 2.73 25.74
C TYR A 496 0.93 1.21 25.59
N VAL A 497 0.16 0.69 24.63
CA VAL A 497 0.06 -0.75 24.36
C VAL A 497 1.43 -1.32 23.99
N GLN A 498 2.12 -0.72 23.01
CA GLN A 498 3.41 -1.23 22.50
C GLN A 498 4.50 -1.25 23.57
N SER A 499 4.60 -0.19 24.37
CA SER A 499 5.58 -0.07 25.46
C SER A 499 5.33 -1.11 26.55
N ASN A 500 4.07 -1.27 27.00
CA ASN A 500 3.72 -2.23 28.04
C ASN A 500 3.85 -3.67 27.56
N MET A 501 3.38 -3.97 26.34
CA MET A 501 3.53 -5.28 25.72
C MET A 501 5.01 -5.70 25.70
N SER A 502 5.91 -4.82 25.24
CA SER A 502 7.34 -5.09 25.23
C SER A 502 7.87 -5.40 26.63
N GLN A 503 7.51 -4.58 27.63
CA GLN A 503 7.92 -4.77 29.02
C GLN A 503 7.41 -6.08 29.64
N PHE A 504 6.17 -6.49 29.34
CA PHE A 504 5.63 -7.77 29.78
C PHE A 504 6.34 -8.96 29.11
N ILE A 505 6.61 -8.88 27.80
CA ILE A 505 7.29 -9.96 27.08
C ILE A 505 8.71 -10.13 27.60
N ILE A 506 9.47 -9.04 27.75
CA ILE A 506 10.87 -9.11 28.22
C ILE A 506 11.00 -9.43 29.72
N GLY A 507 9.93 -9.28 30.49
CA GLY A 507 9.87 -9.58 31.92
C GLY A 507 10.20 -8.40 32.85
N ASP A 508 10.31 -7.18 32.31
CA ASP A 508 10.45 -5.95 33.09
C ASP A 508 9.16 -5.63 33.88
N LYS A 509 8.01 -6.07 33.36
CA LYS A 509 6.74 -6.11 34.06
C LYS A 509 6.27 -7.54 34.27
N ASN A 510 5.62 -7.77 35.40
CA ASN A 510 5.05 -9.05 35.77
C ASN A 510 3.53 -9.06 35.54
N LEU A 511 3.05 -10.02 34.74
CA LEU A 511 1.63 -10.11 34.38
C LEU A 511 0.70 -10.32 35.59
N ASP A 512 1.14 -10.92 36.68
CA ASP A 512 0.29 -11.11 37.86
C ASP A 512 0.20 -9.85 38.73
N LYS A 513 1.27 -9.04 38.76
CA LYS A 513 1.36 -7.85 39.62
C LYS A 513 0.94 -6.56 38.90
N ASP A 514 1.30 -6.42 37.64
CA ASP A 514 1.24 -5.15 36.92
C ASP A 514 0.07 -5.08 35.92
N TRP A 515 -0.63 -6.20 35.66
CA TRP A 515 -1.73 -6.25 34.69
C TRP A 515 -2.90 -5.33 35.06
N ASP A 516 -3.37 -5.36 36.29
CA ASP A 516 -4.50 -4.53 36.71
C ASP A 516 -4.16 -3.03 36.64
N ALA A 517 -2.91 -2.68 36.97
CA ALA A 517 -2.41 -1.32 36.81
C ALA A 517 -2.30 -0.92 35.33
N TYR A 518 -1.87 -1.83 34.47
CA TYR A 518 -1.84 -1.63 33.02
C TYR A 518 -3.23 -1.35 32.46
N VAL A 519 -4.22 -2.19 32.78
CA VAL A 519 -5.62 -2.03 32.34
C VAL A 519 -6.20 -0.72 32.87
N LYS A 520 -5.99 -0.39 34.14
CA LYS A 520 -6.46 0.87 34.74
C LYS A 520 -5.80 2.11 34.10
N GLY A 521 -4.59 1.98 33.59
CA GLY A 521 -3.90 3.09 32.91
C GLY A 521 -4.65 3.62 31.69
N PHE A 522 -5.51 2.80 31.05
CA PHE A 522 -6.36 3.24 29.94
C PHE A 522 -7.42 4.27 30.35
N ASP A 523 -7.81 4.34 31.62
CA ASP A 523 -8.71 5.38 32.13
C ASP A 523 -8.08 6.77 31.99
N GLY A 524 -6.78 6.87 32.29
CA GLY A 524 -6.00 8.11 32.13
C GLY A 524 -5.71 8.48 30.67
N LEU A 525 -5.91 7.54 29.74
CA LEU A 525 -5.74 7.73 28.30
C LEU A 525 -7.09 7.91 27.57
N ASN A 526 -8.19 8.05 28.31
CA ASN A 526 -9.54 8.24 27.77
C ASN A 526 -9.95 7.15 26.75
N LEU A 527 -9.64 5.88 27.03
CA LEU A 527 -10.00 4.77 26.13
C LEU A 527 -11.50 4.70 25.82
N SER A 528 -12.37 5.09 26.76
CA SER A 528 -13.81 5.16 26.54
C SER A 528 -14.18 6.16 25.43
N GLN A 529 -13.54 7.33 25.41
CA GLN A 529 -13.73 8.33 24.35
C GLN A 529 -13.17 7.83 23.01
N TYR A 530 -12.02 7.16 23.03
CA TYR A 530 -11.44 6.54 21.84
C TYR A 530 -12.41 5.55 21.19
N ILE A 531 -12.94 4.60 21.97
CA ILE A 531 -13.94 3.62 21.51
C ILE A 531 -15.20 4.34 21.01
N GLN A 532 -15.69 5.35 21.72
CA GLN A 532 -16.91 6.08 21.34
C GLN A 532 -16.78 6.81 20.00
N ILE A 533 -15.63 7.44 19.72
CA ILE A 533 -15.36 8.10 18.45
C ILE A 533 -15.39 7.07 17.31
N TYR A 534 -14.68 5.96 17.47
CA TYR A 534 -14.64 4.90 16.47
C TYR A 534 -16.00 4.21 16.27
N GLN A 535 -16.78 4.00 17.35
CA GLN A 535 -18.16 3.50 17.28
C GLN A 535 -19.03 4.48 16.48
N SER A 536 -18.96 5.77 16.78
CA SER A 536 -19.75 6.82 16.12
C SER A 536 -19.45 6.98 14.62
N ALA A 537 -18.27 6.55 14.18
CA ALA A 537 -17.83 6.59 12.78
C ALA A 537 -18.35 5.40 11.95
N ILE A 538 -18.74 4.28 12.59
CA ILE A 538 -19.36 3.13 11.90
C ILE A 538 -20.88 3.10 12.05
N GLU A 539 -21.42 3.77 13.07
CA GLU A 539 -22.86 4.05 13.21
C GLU A 539 -23.26 5.10 12.18
N LYS A 540 -23.58 4.65 10.96
CA LYS A 540 -24.16 5.48 9.90
C LYS A 540 -25.35 6.26 10.47
N LYS A 541 -25.33 7.58 10.38
CA LYS A 541 -26.52 8.43 10.58
C LYS A 541 -27.33 8.55 9.31
#